data_AF-A0A7K5JZT5-F1
#
_entry.id   AF-A0A7K5JZT5-F1
#
_cell.length_a   1.000
_cell.length_b   1.000
_cell.length_c   1.000
_cell.angle_alpha   90.00
_cell.angle_beta   90.00
_cell.angle_gamma   90.00
#
_symmetry.space_group_name_H-M   'P 1'
#
loop_
_entity.id
_entity.type
_entity.pdbx_description
1 polymer ?
#
loop_
_entity_poly.entity_id
_entity_poly.type
_entity_poly.pdbx_seq_one_letter_code
_entity_poly.pdbx_strand_id
1 'polypeptide(L)' 'RSDTSSSCLVQCLASKTKKQIFVSYNLQNTDSNFTLLTENRIKEEMTAFPEKF' A
#
# COMPACT_ATOMS: atom_id res chain seq x y z
N ARG A 1 -15.42 13.16 -3.84
CA ARG A 1 -15.11 11.72 -3.71
C ARG A 1 -13.89 11.65 -2.82
N SER A 2 -13.98 11.03 -1.65
CA SER A 2 -12.81 10.88 -0.78
C SER A 2 -11.95 9.75 -1.35
N ASP A 3 -10.71 10.06 -1.76
CA ASP A 3 -9.76 9.06 -2.24
C ASP A 3 -9.30 8.19 -1.06
N THR A 4 -9.96 7.06 -0.86
CA THR A 4 -9.66 6.13 0.25
C THR A 4 -8.55 5.13 -0.09
N SER A 5 -8.08 5.08 -1.35
CA SER A 5 -7.03 4.17 -1.80
C SER A 5 -5.74 4.30 -0.96
N SER A 6 -5.30 5.54 -0.69
CA SER A 6 -4.13 5.81 0.15
C SER A 6 -4.34 5.35 1.60
N SER A 7 -5.52 5.60 2.19
CA SER A 7 -5.83 5.19 3.56
C SER A 7 -5.88 3.67 3.73
N CYS A 8 -6.43 2.94 2.76
CA CYS A 8 -6.47 1.48 2.78
C CYS A 8 -5.05 0.90 2.72
N LEU A 9 -4.21 1.41 1.82
CA LEU A 9 -2.81 0.99 1.71
C LEU A 9 -2.03 1.25 3.00
N VAL A 10 -2.17 2.44 3.60
CA VAL A 10 -1.53 2.78 4.89
C VAL A 10 -1.93 1.77 5.97
N GLN A 11 -3.23 1.48 6.11
CA GLN A 11 -3.72 0.59 7.16
C GLN A 11 -3.22 -0.85 6.96
N CYS A 12 -3.28 -1.39 5.73
CA CYS A 12 -2.77 -2.71 5.41
C CYS A 12 -1.26 -2.84 5.67
N LEU A 13 -0.46 -1.85 5.26
CA LEU A 13 0.99 -1.90 5.44
C LEU A 13 1.40 -1.68 6.89
N ALA A 14 0.74 -0.76 7.60
CA ALA A 14 0.99 -0.53 9.03
C ALA A 14 0.66 -1.76 9.87
N SER A 15 -0.44 -2.46 9.59
CA SER A 15 -0.79 -3.69 10.30
C SER A 15 0.24 -4.82 10.08
N LYS A 16 0.81 -4.93 8.87
CA LYS A 16 1.82 -5.95 8.55
C LYS A 16 3.19 -5.64 9.17
N THR A 17 3.63 -4.38 9.11
CA THR A 17 4.95 -3.96 9.62
C THR A 17 4.98 -3.69 11.11
N LYS A 18 3.82 -3.39 11.71
CA LYS A 18 3.70 -2.85 13.08
C LYS A 18 4.49 -1.54 13.29
N LYS A 19 4.71 -0.78 12.20
CA LYS A 19 5.38 0.52 12.19
C LYS A 19 4.41 1.60 11.70
N GLN A 20 4.72 2.86 11.97
CA GLN A 20 4.03 3.97 11.35
C GLN A 20 4.44 4.06 9.86
N ILE A 21 3.46 4.11 8.97
CA ILE A 21 3.65 4.14 7.52
C ILE A 21 3.05 5.42 6.95
N PHE A 22 3.78 6.05 6.03
CA PHE A 22 3.30 7.16 5.22
C PHE A 22 3.26 6.72 3.76
N VAL A 23 2.16 7.00 3.06
CA VAL A 23 1.98 6.66 1.63
C VAL A 23 1.64 7.92 0.85
N SER A 24 2.42 8.19 -0.20
CA SER A 24 2.08 9.18 -1.22
C SER A 24 1.66 8.43 -2.48
N TYR A 25 0.35 8.35 -2.71
CA TYR A 25 -0.21 7.66 -3.89
C TYR A 25 -0.43 8.66 -5.03
N ASN A 26 0.46 8.67 -6.01
CA ASN A 26 0.47 9.67 -7.10
C ASN A 26 -0.10 9.13 -8.42
N LEU A 27 -0.80 8.00 -8.39
CA LEU A 27 -1.40 7.40 -9.58
C LEU A 27 -2.83 7.93 -9.73
N GLN A 28 -3.15 8.47 -10.91
CA GLN A 28 -4.48 9.03 -11.22
C GLN A 28 -5.56 7.94 -11.35
N ASN A 29 -5.17 6.66 -11.36
CA ASN A 29 -6.09 5.54 -11.48
C ASN A 29 -6.65 5.15 -10.11
N THR A 30 -7.92 5.47 -9.88
CA THR A 30 -8.66 5.11 -8.66
C THR A 30 -9.45 3.81 -8.79
N ASP A 31 -9.20 2.99 -9.82
CA ASP A 31 -9.80 1.66 -9.92
C ASP A 31 -9.36 0.83 -8.71
N SER A 32 -10.34 0.32 -7.97
CA SER A 32 -10.13 -0.54 -6.80
C SER A 32 -9.31 -1.78 -7.15
N ASN A 33 -9.46 -2.34 -8.36
CA ASN A 33 -8.66 -3.46 -8.83
C ASN A 33 -7.18 -3.07 -8.98
N PHE A 34 -6.91 -1.88 -9.50
CA PHE A 34 -5.56 -1.37 -9.66
C PHE A 34 -4.90 -1.05 -8.32
N THR A 35 -5.68 -0.55 -7.35
CA THR A 35 -5.23 -0.39 -5.95
C THR A 35 -4.83 -1.73 -5.34
N LEU A 36 -5.64 -2.78 -5.54
CA LEU A 36 -5.34 -4.13 -5.05
C LEU A 36 -4.06 -4.72 -5.68
N LEU A 37 -3.87 -4.54 -7.00
CA LEU A 37 -2.64 -4.96 -7.68
C LEU A 37 -1.40 -4.25 -7.10
N THR A 38 -1.53 -2.95 -6.83
CA THR A 38 -0.46 -2.16 -6.20
C THR A 38 -0.14 -2.70 -4.81
N GLU A 39 -1.17 -2.96 -4.00
CA GLU A 39 -1.00 -3.51 -2.65
C GLU A 39 -0.29 -4.87 -2.67
N ASN A 40 -0.71 -5.77 -3.57
CA ASN A 40 -0.11 -7.10 -3.70
C ASN A 40 1.36 -7.03 -4.09
N ARG A 41 1.70 -6.16 -5.06
CA ARG A 41 3.09 -5.99 -5.49
C ARG A 41 3.99 -5.47 -4.37
N ILE A 42 3.50 -4.52 -3.56
CA ILE A 42 4.24 -4.02 -2.37
C ILE A 42 4.43 -5.15 -1.35
N LYS A 43 3.38 -5.94 -1.08
CA LYS A 43 3.45 -7.08 -0.15
C LYS A 43 4.46 -8.14 -0.59
N GLU A 44 4.57 -8.41 -1.88
CA GLU A 44 5.57 -9.31 -2.45
C GLU A 44 6.98 -8.77 -2.26
N GLU A 45 7.20 -7.49 -2.54
CA GLU A 45 8.50 -6.83 -2.35
C GLU A 45 8.94 -6.85 -0.87
N MET A 46 8.02 -6.60 0.06
CA MET A 46 8.27 -6.71 1.51
C MET A 46 8.61 -8.14 1.95
N THR A 47 8.09 -9.14 1.23
CA THR A 47 8.38 -10.55 1.54
C THR A 47 9.72 -10.97 0.96
N ALA A 48 10.07 -10.46 -0.23
CA ALA A 48 11.34 -10.71 -0.89
C ALA A 48 12.53 -9.99 -0.23
N PHE A 49 12.30 -8.76 0.27
CA PHE A 49 13.34 -7.89 0.84
C PHE A 49 12.90 -7.28 2.17
N PRO A 50 12.66 -8.09 3.22
CA PRO A 50 12.18 -7.58 4.50
C PRO A 50 13.11 -6.55 5.14
N GLU A 51 14.41 -6.59 4.87
CA GLU A 51 15.41 -5.64 5.37
C GLU A 51 15.24 -4.20 4.84
N LYS A 52 14.48 -4.02 3.75
CA LYS A 52 14.20 -2.70 3.16
C LYS A 52 12.95 -2.02 3.74
N PHE A 53 12.17 -2.71 4.59
CA PHE A 53 10.87 -2.25 5.09
C PHE A 53 10.74 -2.35 6.63
#